data_AF-A8ZRK9-F1
#
_entry.id   AF-A8ZRK9-F1
#
_cell.length_a   1.000
_cell.length_b   1.000
_cell.length_c   1.000
_cell.angle_alpha   90.00
_cell.angle_beta   90.00
_cell.angle_gamma   90.00
#
_symmetry.space_group_name_H-M   'P 1'
#
loop_
_entity.id
_entity.type
_entity.pdbx_description
1 polymer ?
#
loop_
_entity_poly.entity_id
_entity_poly.type
_entity_poly.pdbx_seq_one_letter_code
_entity_poly.pdbx_strand_id
1 'polypeptide(L)'
;MQHTEYRGLTITDHRPTTLACPFTIRFPVLGSIGARTEEEARAKVDAFLAQQEAPLRPGEARLLAILPGGRMHTASAGRRAAERARGQKRQGGRFA
;
A
#
# COMPACT_ATOMS: atom_id res chain seq x y z
N MET A 1 -2.77 -18.97 8.78
CA MET A 1 -2.70 -17.51 8.96
C MET A 1 -2.16 -17.26 10.35
N GLN A 2 -0.99 -16.64 10.45
CA GLN A 2 -0.31 -16.36 11.72
C GLN A 2 -0.29 -14.86 11.96
N HIS A 3 -0.49 -14.44 13.21
CA HIS A 3 -0.39 -13.03 13.60
C HIS A 3 0.82 -12.84 14.51
N THR A 4 1.59 -11.81 14.22
CA THR A 4 2.75 -11.40 15.00
C THR A 4 2.59 -9.93 15.36
N GLU A 5 2.68 -9.61 16.64
CA GLU A 5 2.71 -8.22 17.09
C GLU A 5 4.14 -7.68 17.01
N TYR A 6 4.29 -6.49 16.44
CA TYR A 6 5.56 -5.79 16.34
C TYR A 6 5.36 -4.30 16.62
N ARG A 7 5.98 -3.81 17.71
CA ARG A 7 5.89 -2.41 18.18
C ARG A 7 4.44 -1.88 18.28
N GLY A 8 3.52 -2.74 18.74
CA GLY A 8 2.10 -2.39 18.90
C GLY A 8 1.27 -2.45 17.60
N LEU A 9 1.85 -2.90 16.49
CA LEU A 9 1.15 -3.14 15.23
C LEU A 9 1.09 -4.63 14.89
N THR A 10 -0.01 -5.06 14.28
CA THR A 10 -0.19 -6.45 13.87
C THR A 10 0.36 -6.68 12.47
N ILE A 11 1.29 -7.62 12.35
CA ILE A 11 1.77 -8.20 11.10
C ILE A 11 1.08 -9.56 10.93
N THR A 12 0.48 -9.78 9.78
CA THR A 12 -0.29 -10.98 9.45
C THR A 12 0.41 -11.74 8.34
N ASP A 13 0.77 -12.99 8.58
CA ASP A 13 1.31 -13.91 7.59
C ASP A 13 0.18 -14.75 6.98
N HIS A 14 0.01 -14.61 5.67
CA HIS A 14 -0.99 -15.31 4.88
C HIS A 14 -0.46 -16.62 4.27
N ARG A 15 0.80 -17.01 4.48
CA ARG A 15 1.33 -18.27 3.93
C ARG A 15 0.53 -19.49 4.41
N PRO A 16 0.37 -20.52 3.55
CA PRO A 16 0.86 -20.61 2.16
C PRO A 16 -0.17 -20.08 1.15
N THR A 17 -0.17 -18.78 0.86
CA THR A 17 -0.98 -18.17 -0.23
C THR A 17 -0.11 -17.78 -1.42
N THR A 18 -0.66 -17.80 -2.62
CA THR A 18 -0.04 -17.33 -3.88
C THR A 18 0.01 -15.80 -4.03
N LEU A 19 -0.13 -15.07 -2.92
CA LEU A 19 -0.09 -13.61 -2.92
C LEU A 19 1.33 -13.12 -3.16
N ALA A 20 1.48 -12.08 -3.99
CA ALA A 20 2.77 -11.44 -4.25
C ALA A 20 3.41 -10.81 -2.99
N CYS A 21 2.57 -10.48 -1.99
CA CYS A 21 2.97 -9.98 -0.68
C CYS A 21 2.25 -10.81 0.39
N PRO A 22 2.87 -11.85 0.95
CA PRO A 22 2.22 -12.73 1.92
C PRO A 22 2.14 -12.12 3.33
N PHE A 23 2.86 -11.04 3.62
CA PHE A 23 2.80 -10.35 4.91
C PHE A 23 1.96 -9.09 4.78
N THR A 24 1.02 -8.88 5.70
CA THR A 24 0.17 -7.68 5.72
C THR A 24 0.28 -6.99 7.07
N ILE A 25 0.53 -5.69 7.07
CA ILE A 25 0.60 -4.86 8.27
C ILE A 25 -0.67 -4.02 8.33
N ARG A 26 -1.32 -3.98 9.50
CA ARG A 26 -2.50 -3.13 9.72
C ARG A 26 -2.10 -1.85 10.44
N PHE A 27 -2.12 -0.73 9.73
CA PHE A 27 -1.90 0.60 10.28
C PHE A 27 -3.25 1.28 10.61
N PRO A 28 -3.39 1.96 11.76
CA PRO A 28 -4.64 2.62 12.14
C PRO A 28 -5.09 3.70 11.14
N VAL A 29 -4.13 4.45 10.58
CA VAL A 29 -4.42 5.64 9.76
C VAL A 29 -4.28 5.36 8.25
N LEU A 30 -3.38 4.45 7.85
CA LEU A 30 -3.06 4.16 6.44
C LEU A 30 -3.80 2.92 5.89
N GLY A 31 -4.50 2.16 6.74
CA GLY A 31 -5.08 0.88 6.34
C GLY A 31 -4.05 -0.24 6.28
N SER A 32 -4.21 -1.18 5.35
CA SER A 32 -3.35 -2.37 5.27
C SER A 32 -2.27 -2.24 4.20
N ILE A 33 -1.02 -2.57 4.54
CA ILE A 33 0.12 -2.54 3.62
C ILE A 33 0.72 -3.94 3.50
N GLY A 34 0.95 -4.40 2.27
CA GLY A 34 1.61 -5.67 1.99
C GLY A 34 3.13 -5.58 2.00
N ALA A 35 3.80 -6.66 2.39
CA ALA A 35 5.24 -6.87 2.34
C ALA A 35 5.55 -8.29 1.83
N ARG A 36 6.71 -8.46 1.18
CA ARG A 36 7.15 -9.73 0.62
C ARG A 36 7.80 -10.63 1.66
N THR A 37 8.51 -10.03 2.61
CA THR A 37 9.16 -10.73 3.72
C THR A 37 8.76 -10.12 5.06
N GLU A 38 9.03 -10.85 6.14
CA GLU A 38 8.78 -10.37 7.50
C GLU A 38 9.71 -9.19 7.85
N GLU A 39 10.96 -9.20 7.39
CA GLU A 39 11.91 -8.11 7.59
C GLU A 39 11.44 -6.83 6.89
N GLU A 40 10.94 -6.95 5.65
CA GLU A 40 10.34 -5.82 4.94
C GLU A 40 9.11 -5.29 5.69
N ALA A 41 8.31 -6.18 6.29
CA ALA A 41 7.16 -5.77 7.08
C ALA A 41 7.56 -4.96 8.32
N ARG A 42 8.58 -5.41 9.05
CA ARG A 42 9.14 -4.70 10.21
C ARG A 42 9.75 -3.36 9.82
N ALA A 43 10.52 -3.30 8.72
CA ALA A 43 11.10 -2.06 8.22
C ALA A 43 10.03 -1.01 7.87
N LYS A 44 8.87 -1.44 7.33
CA LYS A 44 7.72 -0.56 7.07
C LYS A 44 7.07 -0.04 8.34
N VAL A 45 6.99 -0.86 9.40
CA VAL A 45 6.53 -0.42 10.72
C VAL A 45 7.48 0.61 11.31
N ASP A 46 8.78 0.35 11.28
CA ASP A 46 9.80 1.27 11.81
C ASP A 46 9.78 2.61 11.06
N ALA A 47 9.68 2.59 9.73
CA ALA A 47 9.57 3.80 8.92
C ALA A 47 8.31 4.61 9.25
N PHE A 48 7.18 3.93 9.48
CA PHE A 48 5.93 4.59 9.87
C PHE A 48 6.06 5.27 11.24
N LEU A 49 6.64 4.59 12.24
CA LEU A 49 6.84 5.14 13.57
C LEU A 49 7.82 6.32 13.54
N ALA A 50 8.94 6.19 12.83
CA ALA A 50 9.89 7.28 12.64
C ALA A 50 9.24 8.50 11.97
N GLN A 51 8.33 8.28 11.02
CA GLN A 51 7.57 9.37 10.40
C GLN A 51 6.61 10.04 11.39
N GLN A 52 5.94 9.28 12.27
CA GLN A 52 5.05 9.85 13.30
C GLN A 52 5.82 10.67 14.34
N GLU A 53 6.99 10.20 14.77
CA GLU A 53 7.82 10.86 15.78
C GLU A 53 8.59 12.08 15.24
N ALA A 54 8.82 12.14 13.92
CA ALA A 54 9.55 13.26 13.33
C ALA A 54 8.78 14.58 13.52
N PRO A 55 9.41 15.62 14.11
CA PRO A 55 8.76 16.91 14.33
C PRO A 55 8.35 17.54 13.00
N LEU A 56 7.13 18.06 12.94
CA LEU A 56 6.63 18.84 11.81
C LEU A 56 7.43 20.15 11.75
N ARG A 57 8.01 20.47 10.59
CA ARG A 57 8.62 21.78 10.39
C ARG A 57 7.54 22.85 10.33
N PRO A 58 7.80 24.08 10.81
CA PRO A 58 6.86 25.18 10.67
C PRO A 58 6.49 25.39 9.18
N GLY A 59 5.21 25.31 8.85
CA GLY A 59 4.70 25.42 7.48
C GLY A 59 4.54 24.11 6.71
N GLU A 60 4.91 22.97 7.29
CA GLU A 60 4.78 21.66 6.65
C GLU A 60 3.45 21.00 7.06
N ALA A 61 2.50 20.91 6.13
CA ALA A 61 1.27 20.15 6.34
C ALA A 61 1.48 18.70 5.90
N ARG A 62 1.45 17.75 6.84
CA ARG A 62 1.35 16.31 6.50
C ARG A 62 -0.08 15.99 6.07
N LEU A 63 -0.39 16.27 4.80
CA LEU A 63 -1.63 15.87 4.18
C LEU A 63 -1.61 14.36 3.93
N LEU A 64 -2.16 13.62 4.88
CA LEU A 64 -2.48 12.22 4.68
C LEU A 64 -3.81 12.17 3.90
N ALA A 65 -3.74 12.07 2.59
CA ALA A 65 -4.92 11.96 1.73
C ALA A 65 -5.56 10.57 1.96
N ILE A 66 -6.45 10.48 2.94
CA ILE A 66 -7.35 9.34 3.09
C ILE A 66 -8.42 9.51 2.02
N LEU A 67 -8.16 8.95 0.82
CA LEU A 67 -9.17 8.91 -0.25
C LEU A 67 -10.29 7.94 0.19
N PRO A 68 -11.51 8.42 0.46
CA PRO A 68 -12.62 7.52 0.74
C PRO A 68 -12.89 6.65 -0.50
N GLY A 69 -12.79 5.32 -0.35
CA GLY A 69 -13.07 4.37 -1.43
C GLY A 69 -11.92 4.12 -2.41
N GLY A 70 -10.69 4.57 -2.11
CA GLY A 70 -9.53 4.30 -2.94
C GLY A 70 -9.15 2.81 -2.98
N ARG A 71 -9.74 2.04 -3.91
CA ARG A 71 -9.18 0.74 -4.30
C ARG A 71 -7.74 0.97 -4.75
N MET A 72 -6.79 0.26 -4.17
CA MET A 72 -5.38 0.30 -4.55
C MET A 72 -5.26 -0.17 -6.00
N HIS A 73 -5.31 0.77 -6.94
CA HIS A 73 -5.12 0.47 -8.35
C HIS A 73 -3.62 0.36 -8.60
N THR A 74 -3.17 -0.82 -9.00
CA THR A 74 -1.80 -1.00 -9.50
C THR A 74 -1.52 0.03 -10.60
N ALA A 75 -0.27 0.46 -10.77
CA ALA A 75 0.09 1.42 -11.83
C ALA A 75 -0.40 0.99 -13.23
N SER A 76 -0.57 -0.31 -13.45
CA SER A 76 -1.19 -0.90 -14.66
C SER A 76 -2.71 -0.67 -14.76
N ALA A 77 -3.44 -0.64 -13.65
CA ALA A 77 -4.87 -0.31 -13.60
C ALA A 77 -5.11 1.19 -13.82
N GLY A 78 -4.23 2.05 -13.29
CA GLY A 78 -4.26 3.50 -13.55
C GLY A 78 -4.04 3.85 -15.03
N ARG A 79 -3.05 3.19 -15.68
CA ARG A 79 -2.80 3.36 -17.12
C ARG A 79 -4.01 2.98 -17.98
N ARG A 80 -4.63 1.82 -17.71
CA ARG A 80 -5.84 1.37 -18.43
C ARG A 80 -7.04 2.28 -18.23
N ALA A 81 -7.20 2.89 -17.05
CA ALA A 81 -8.27 3.83 -16.78
C ALA A 81 -8.08 5.15 -17.56
N ALA A 82 -6.84 5.66 -17.59
CA ALA A 82 -6.49 6.84 -18.38
C ALA A 82 -6.66 6.61 -19.90
N GLU A 83 -6.29 5.45 -20.40
CA GLU A 83 -6.46 5.06 -21.82
C GLU A 83 -7.94 4.93 -22.20
N ARG A 84 -8.79 4.38 -21.32
CA ARG A 84 -10.25 4.34 -21.51
C ARG A 84 -10.88 5.72 -21.48
N ALA A 85 -10.45 6.59 -20.58
CA ALA A 85 -10.95 7.97 -20.48
C ALA A 85 -10.65 8.79 -21.74
N ARG A 86 -9.56 8.47 -22.46
CA ARG A 86 -9.20 9.07 -23.76
C ARG A 86 -9.87 8.40 -24.96
N GLY A 87 -10.83 7.49 -24.74
CA GLY A 87 -11.62 6.87 -25.81
C GLY A 87 -10.87 5.85 -26.68
N GLN A 88 -9.63 5.46 -26.32
CA GLN A 88 -8.90 4.45 -27.07
C GLN A 88 -9.44 3.05 -26.76
N LYS A 89 -10.32 2.54 -27.63
CA LYS A 89 -10.75 1.14 -27.59
C LYS A 89 -9.60 0.26 -28.10
N ARG A 90 -9.14 -0.66 -27.26
CA ARG A 90 -8.19 -1.71 -27.65
C ARG A 90 -8.79 -2.58 -28.75
N GLN A 91 -8.15 -2.62 -29.93
CA GLN A 91 -8.31 -3.69 -30.90
C GLN A 91 -7.09 -4.62 -30.75
N GLY A 92 -7.29 -5.89 -30.40
CA GLY A 92 -6.25 -6.92 -30.52
C GLY A 92 -5.02 -6.82 -29.61
N GLY A 93 -5.04 -6.03 -28.52
CA GLY A 93 -3.97 -6.05 -27.51
C GLY A 93 -2.69 -5.28 -27.85
N ARG A 94 -2.66 -4.51 -28.95
CA ARG A 94 -1.65 -3.48 -29.20
C ARG A 94 -2.31 -2.09 -29.23
N PHE A 95 -1.59 -1.10 -28.75
CA PHE A 95 -1.98 0.31 -28.89
C PHE A 95 -1.70 0.72 -30.33
N ALA A 96 -2.72 1.25 -31.00
CA ALA A 96 -2.61 1.97 -32.25
C ALA A 96 -2.39 3.46 -31.96
#